data_AF-A0A9W8HTX5-F1
#
_entry.id   AF-A0A9W8HTX5-F1
#
_cell.length_a   1.000
_cell.length_b   1.000
_cell.length_c   1.000
_cell.angle_alpha   90.00
_cell.angle_beta   90.00
_cell.angle_gamma   90.00
#
_symmetry.space_group_name_H-M   'P 1'
#
loop_
_entity.id
_entity.type
_entity.pdbx_description
1 polymer ?
#
loop_
_entity_poly.entity_id
_entity_poly.type
_entity_poly.pdbx_seq_one_letter_code
_entity_poly.pdbx_strand_id
1 'polypeptide(L)'
;MVHIGNRESNAQYKYKHNKVSTAKYNIATFLPKFLFEQFSKYANLFFLFTGCIQQLNGVSPTSRWTTIVPLAVVLAATAVKELAEDMKRHRSDSDMNKSSARVLVGTTFEERAWRDVLVGDIVRVENKEAIPADIVILSSSEPEGICYIETSNLDGETNLKVKQGLPETAQLLTPSDIGELRGHLKTELPNDSLYTFEGTLVSEGGRIGFKEFSLDPTQVLLRGAILRNTDWIYAVVVFTGHDTKLMRNATAAPIKRTNVEKTTNRQIIFLFIILLLLAVLSALGSQVLTSRNRDQLAYLLLPEGEGAKTFVKNILTFIILYNNLIPISLIVTMEVVKFQQAQLINADLDMYDESSDTPALARTSSLVEELGQIEYIFSDKTGTLTCNIMEFRQCSIGGIMYSDVVEAGKRARVVNGEVVGQYDFTQLKEHMQENERNTLLFEFFQLLATCHTVIPEHQDDAANGIEYQASSPDEAALVKGASLIDFIFHTRKPRSITVSVMGVDKEYEVLNINEFNSTRKRMSAVLRCPDGSIKLY
;
A
#
# COMPACT_ATOMS: atom_id res chain seq x y z
N MET A 1 -21.63 13.35 -14.35
CA MET A 1 -22.59 12.63 -15.19
C MET A 1 -21.80 11.82 -16.20
N VAL A 2 -21.81 10.49 -16.09
CA VAL A 2 -21.02 9.58 -16.93
C VAL A 2 -21.96 8.85 -17.87
N HIS A 3 -21.82 9.04 -19.19
CA HIS A 3 -22.62 8.33 -20.19
C HIS A 3 -22.03 6.95 -20.48
N ILE A 4 -22.88 5.92 -20.48
CA ILE A 4 -22.44 4.53 -20.65
C ILE A 4 -22.18 4.24 -22.12
N GLY A 5 -20.98 3.78 -22.45
CA GLY A 5 -20.61 3.38 -23.81
C GLY A 5 -20.61 4.51 -24.85
N ASN A 6 -20.66 5.78 -24.42
CA ASN A 6 -20.65 6.94 -25.32
C ASN A 6 -19.50 7.90 -25.00
N ARG A 7 -18.41 7.73 -25.75
CA ARG A 7 -17.18 8.53 -25.58
C ARG A 7 -17.34 9.99 -26.00
N GLU A 8 -18.16 10.29 -27.00
CA GLU A 8 -18.33 11.66 -27.51
C GLU A 8 -19.04 12.55 -26.47
N SER A 9 -20.08 12.01 -25.83
CA SER A 9 -20.78 12.69 -24.74
C SER A 9 -19.86 12.89 -23.52
N ASN A 10 -19.06 11.89 -23.17
CA ASN A 10 -18.12 11.99 -22.04
C ASN A 10 -16.95 12.95 -22.29
N ALA A 11 -16.54 13.14 -23.54
CA ALA A 11 -15.46 14.06 -23.90
C ALA A 11 -15.77 15.52 -23.51
N GLN A 12 -17.05 15.90 -23.43
CA GLN A 12 -17.48 17.25 -23.03
C GLN A 12 -17.11 17.58 -21.58
N TYR A 13 -17.06 16.56 -20.71
CA TYR A 13 -16.77 16.71 -19.28
C TYR A 13 -15.28 16.71 -18.94
N LYS A 14 -14.39 16.49 -19.92
CA LYS A 14 -12.92 16.55 -19.77
C LYS A 14 -12.38 15.73 -18.59
N TYR A 15 -12.80 14.48 -18.49
CA TYR A 15 -12.28 13.54 -17.49
C TYR A 15 -10.75 13.36 -17.57
N LYS A 16 -10.11 13.05 -16.44
CA LYS A 16 -8.69 12.76 -16.41
C LYS A 16 -8.37 11.43 -17.10
N HIS A 17 -7.21 11.35 -17.74
CA HIS A 17 -6.71 10.10 -18.31
C HIS A 17 -6.41 9.06 -17.22
N ASN A 18 -6.53 7.76 -17.54
CA ASN A 18 -6.27 6.68 -16.59
C ASN A 18 -4.77 6.40 -16.33
N LYS A 19 -3.88 7.16 -16.98
CA LYS A 19 -2.44 7.12 -16.73
C LYS A 19 -2.13 7.58 -15.30
N VAL A 20 -1.42 6.74 -14.57
CA VAL A 20 -0.90 7.07 -13.23
C VAL A 20 0.59 7.38 -13.31
N SER A 21 1.02 8.38 -12.54
CA SER A 21 2.43 8.75 -12.38
C SER A 21 2.71 9.01 -10.90
N THR A 22 3.63 8.24 -10.33
CA THR A 22 4.16 8.40 -8.97
C THR A 22 5.57 9.00 -8.95
N ALA A 23 6.18 9.16 -10.13
CA ALA A 23 7.47 9.83 -10.28
C ALA A 23 7.48 11.27 -9.77
N LYS A 24 8.61 11.67 -9.17
CA LYS A 24 8.81 13.00 -8.56
C LYS A 24 9.15 14.05 -9.62
N TYR A 25 9.85 13.64 -10.67
CA TYR A 25 10.38 14.51 -11.71
C TYR A 25 9.85 14.17 -13.10
N ASN A 26 9.73 15.21 -13.92
CA ASN A 26 9.64 15.10 -15.37
C ASN A 26 10.99 15.59 -15.95
N ILE A 27 11.31 15.25 -17.19
CA ILE A 27 12.58 15.62 -17.85
C ILE A 27 12.86 17.13 -17.73
N ALA A 28 11.83 17.97 -17.93
CA ALA A 28 11.96 19.43 -17.83
C ALA A 28 11.95 19.95 -16.38
N THR A 29 11.28 19.25 -15.46
CA THR A 29 11.16 19.71 -14.06
C THR A 29 12.22 19.13 -13.13
N PHE A 30 13.00 18.15 -13.61
CA PHE A 30 14.10 17.53 -12.87
C PHE A 30 15.10 18.58 -12.40
N LEU A 31 15.77 19.27 -13.33
CA LEU A 31 16.81 20.23 -13.00
C LEU A 31 16.36 21.35 -12.04
N PRO A 32 15.24 22.08 -12.28
CA PRO A 32 14.86 23.18 -11.39
C PRO A 32 14.43 22.70 -10.00
N LYS A 33 13.67 21.59 -9.91
CA LYS A 33 13.28 21.05 -8.60
C LYS A 33 14.46 20.45 -7.86
N PHE A 34 15.33 19.71 -8.55
CA PHE A 34 16.56 19.14 -8.02
C PHE A 34 17.48 20.23 -7.44
N LEU A 35 17.76 21.28 -8.22
CA LEU A 35 18.62 22.37 -7.75
C LEU A 35 17.99 23.11 -6.56
N PHE A 36 16.67 23.37 -6.60
CA PHE A 36 15.98 23.99 -5.47
C PHE A 36 16.11 23.14 -4.19
N GLU A 37 15.99 21.82 -4.31
CA GLU A 37 16.13 20.90 -3.19
C GLU A 37 17.56 20.81 -2.68
N GLN A 38 18.56 20.71 -3.57
CA GLN A 38 19.97 20.69 -3.16
C GLN A 38 20.42 22.02 -2.55
N PHE A 39 19.97 23.17 -3.08
CA PHE A 39 20.30 24.49 -2.51
C PHE A 39 19.43 24.89 -1.32
N SER A 40 18.39 24.11 -1.00
CA SER A 40 17.73 24.20 0.31
C SER A 40 18.63 23.69 1.46
N LYS A 41 19.74 23.01 1.14
CA LYS A 41 20.77 22.62 2.12
C LYS A 41 21.75 23.79 2.33
N TYR A 42 21.87 24.24 3.58
CA TYR A 42 22.70 25.42 3.94
C TYR A 42 24.15 25.33 3.47
N ALA A 43 24.72 24.13 3.47
CA ALA A 43 26.09 23.91 3.06
C ALA A 43 26.32 24.18 1.57
N ASN A 44 25.38 23.76 0.71
CA ASN A 44 25.44 24.01 -0.73
C ASN A 44 25.28 25.51 -1.02
N LEU A 45 24.45 26.21 -0.23
CA LEU A 45 24.32 27.67 -0.30
C LEU A 45 25.63 28.38 0.06
N PHE A 46 26.33 27.91 1.10
CA PHE A 46 27.64 28.42 1.50
C PHE A 46 28.71 28.22 0.41
N PHE A 47 28.79 27.04 -0.20
CA PHE A 47 29.74 26.79 -1.29
C PHE A 47 29.41 27.54 -2.57
N LEU A 48 28.12 27.73 -2.86
CA LEU A 48 27.68 28.60 -3.96
C LEU A 48 28.09 30.05 -3.69
N PHE A 49 27.87 30.55 -2.49
CA PHE A 49 28.25 31.91 -2.08
C PHE A 49 29.77 32.13 -2.20
N THR A 50 30.58 31.23 -1.65
CA THR A 50 32.05 31.31 -1.75
C THR A 50 32.55 31.16 -3.19
N GLY A 51 31.95 30.27 -3.98
CA GLY A 51 32.23 30.13 -5.41
C GLY A 51 31.92 31.40 -6.22
N CYS A 52 30.82 32.10 -5.90
CA CYS A 52 30.48 33.38 -6.51
C CYS A 52 31.51 34.47 -6.17
N ILE A 53 31.96 34.55 -4.90
CA ILE A 53 32.99 35.53 -4.50
C ILE A 53 34.32 35.25 -5.21
N GLN A 54 34.70 33.98 -5.40
CA GLN A 54 35.93 33.61 -6.10
C GLN A 54 35.96 34.03 -7.58
N GLN A 55 34.81 34.31 -8.19
CA GLN A 55 34.76 34.87 -9.55
C GLN A 55 35.14 36.35 -9.63
N LEU A 56 35.19 37.06 -8.50
CA LEU A 56 35.59 38.46 -8.46
C LEU A 56 37.11 38.60 -8.70
N ASN A 57 37.46 39.36 -9.74
CA ASN A 57 38.84 39.61 -10.13
C ASN A 57 39.59 40.41 -9.03
N GLY A 58 40.77 39.92 -8.63
CA GLY A 58 41.66 40.61 -7.68
C GLY A 58 41.30 40.45 -6.20
N VAL A 59 40.34 39.58 -5.86
CA VAL A 59 39.95 39.27 -4.47
C VAL A 59 40.34 37.85 -4.08
N SER A 60 40.26 36.89 -5.00
CA SER A 60 40.55 35.49 -4.68
C SER A 60 42.06 35.22 -4.62
N PRO A 61 42.58 34.67 -3.49
CA PRO A 61 43.95 34.16 -3.41
C PRO A 61 44.09 32.77 -4.04
N THR A 62 42.98 32.15 -4.45
CA THR A 62 42.90 30.81 -5.05
C THR A 62 42.34 30.85 -6.46
N SER A 63 42.57 29.81 -7.26
CA SER A 63 42.00 29.71 -8.62
C SER A 63 40.47 29.74 -8.58
N ARG A 64 39.85 30.34 -9.60
CA ARG A 64 38.38 30.51 -9.71
C ARG A 64 37.59 29.20 -9.78
N TRP A 65 38.28 28.08 -10.01
CA TRP A 65 37.69 26.76 -10.19
C TRP A 65 37.73 25.90 -8.92
N THR A 66 38.47 26.30 -7.89
CA THR A 66 38.78 25.45 -6.73
C THR A 66 37.55 25.05 -5.91
N THR A 67 36.54 25.92 -5.80
CA THR A 67 35.30 25.60 -5.06
C THR A 67 34.15 25.16 -5.97
N ILE A 68 34.02 25.74 -7.17
CA ILE A 68 32.94 25.40 -8.10
C ILE A 68 33.08 23.98 -8.64
N VAL A 69 34.29 23.54 -8.99
CA VAL A 69 34.48 22.20 -9.57
C VAL A 69 34.10 21.09 -8.57
N PRO A 70 34.58 21.08 -7.31
CA PRO A 70 34.11 20.11 -6.32
C PRO A 70 32.60 20.18 -6.12
N LEU A 71 32.02 21.36 -5.95
CA LEU A 71 30.57 21.50 -5.78
C LEU A 71 29.78 20.89 -6.96
N ALA A 72 30.23 21.14 -8.19
CA ALA A 72 29.61 20.58 -9.39
C ALA A 72 29.70 19.04 -9.42
N VAL A 73 30.85 18.46 -9.04
CA VAL A 73 31.02 17.00 -8.94
C VAL A 73 30.07 16.40 -7.89
N VAL A 74 29.94 17.05 -6.72
CA VAL A 74 29.01 16.61 -5.67
C VAL A 74 27.56 16.65 -6.15
N LEU A 75 27.15 17.77 -6.74
CA LEU A 75 25.80 17.92 -7.28
C LEU A 75 25.53 16.91 -8.41
N ALA A 76 26.51 16.63 -9.27
CA ALA A 76 26.38 15.63 -10.31
C ALA A 76 26.21 14.21 -9.76
N ALA A 77 27.01 13.82 -8.75
CA ALA A 77 26.88 12.51 -8.11
C ALA A 77 25.49 12.32 -7.46
N THR A 78 25.01 13.34 -6.75
CA THR A 78 23.67 13.33 -6.15
C THR A 78 22.57 13.30 -7.22
N ALA A 79 22.74 14.03 -8.32
CA ALA A 79 21.80 14.01 -9.44
C ALA A 79 21.69 12.62 -10.08
N VAL A 80 22.81 11.93 -10.29
CA VAL A 80 22.83 10.57 -10.86
C VAL A 80 22.08 9.60 -9.97
N LYS A 81 22.32 9.65 -8.65
CA LYS A 81 21.60 8.82 -7.68
C LYS A 81 20.08 9.07 -7.73
N GLU A 82 19.67 10.33 -7.67
CA GLU A 82 18.26 10.70 -7.66
C GLU A 82 17.56 10.36 -8.99
N LEU A 83 18.25 10.48 -10.12
CA LEU A 83 17.77 9.99 -11.42
C LEU A 83 17.60 8.47 -11.43
N ALA A 84 18.54 7.71 -10.87
CA ALA A 84 18.44 6.26 -10.80
C ALA A 84 17.20 5.82 -10.00
N GLU A 85 16.95 6.46 -8.87
CA GLU A 85 15.77 6.19 -8.03
C GLU A 85 14.46 6.58 -8.75
N ASP A 86 14.40 7.74 -9.41
CA ASP A 86 13.19 8.18 -10.12
C ASP A 86 12.92 7.34 -11.38
N MET A 87 13.97 6.90 -12.11
CA MET A 87 13.83 5.97 -13.23
C MET A 87 13.19 4.64 -12.82
N LYS A 88 13.52 4.13 -11.62
CA LYS A 88 12.87 2.91 -11.09
C LYS A 88 11.36 3.12 -10.90
N ARG A 89 10.94 4.31 -10.43
CA ARG A 89 9.52 4.68 -10.30
C ARG A 89 8.84 4.78 -11.66
N HIS A 90 9.46 5.46 -12.63
CA HIS A 90 8.94 5.54 -14.00
C HIS A 90 8.76 4.18 -14.65
N ARG A 91 9.68 3.23 -14.40
CA ARG A 91 9.56 1.84 -14.89
C ARG A 91 8.35 1.15 -14.26
N SER A 92 8.22 1.20 -12.94
CA SER A 92 7.06 0.66 -12.21
C SER A 92 5.73 1.26 -12.70
N ASP A 93 5.67 2.59 -12.85
CA ASP A 93 4.50 3.28 -13.38
C ASP A 93 4.21 2.85 -14.82
N SER A 94 5.25 2.70 -15.66
CA SER A 94 5.09 2.26 -17.04
C SER A 94 4.56 0.85 -17.14
N ASP A 95 5.00 -0.06 -16.26
CA ASP A 95 4.57 -1.45 -16.28
C ASP A 95 3.08 -1.54 -15.90
N MET A 96 2.65 -0.83 -14.85
CA MET A 96 1.23 -0.74 -14.48
C MET A 96 0.36 -0.08 -15.56
N ASN A 97 0.85 0.98 -16.21
CA ASN A 97 0.10 1.67 -17.27
C ASN A 97 -0.03 0.84 -18.56
N LYS A 98 0.82 -0.17 -18.75
CA LYS A 98 0.81 -1.10 -19.89
C LYS A 98 -0.02 -2.36 -19.65
N SER A 99 -0.43 -2.62 -18.41
CA SER A 99 -1.35 -3.72 -18.08
C SER A 99 -2.57 -3.68 -19.00
N SER A 100 -3.05 -4.84 -19.42
CA SER A 100 -4.21 -4.97 -20.30
C SER A 100 -5.52 -4.94 -19.51
N ALA A 101 -6.57 -4.43 -20.13
CA ALA A 101 -7.95 -4.48 -19.68
C ALA A 101 -8.84 -4.72 -20.90
N ARG A 102 -9.91 -5.51 -20.74
CA ARG A 102 -10.82 -5.83 -21.83
C ARG A 102 -11.97 -4.82 -21.86
N VAL A 103 -12.03 -4.01 -22.91
CA VAL A 103 -13.02 -2.94 -23.08
C VAL A 103 -14.02 -3.32 -24.17
N LEU A 104 -15.31 -3.10 -23.93
CA LEU A 104 -16.36 -3.37 -24.91
C LEU A 104 -16.30 -2.35 -26.06
N VAL A 105 -16.20 -2.85 -27.29
CA VAL A 105 -16.27 -2.07 -28.52
C VAL A 105 -17.30 -2.71 -29.43
N GLY A 106 -18.44 -2.04 -29.60
CA GLY A 106 -19.60 -2.62 -30.29
C GLY A 106 -20.16 -3.80 -29.49
N THR A 107 -19.93 -5.02 -29.99
CA THR A 107 -20.38 -6.28 -29.39
C THR A 107 -19.22 -7.19 -28.96
N THR A 108 -17.97 -6.76 -29.11
CA THR A 108 -16.78 -7.55 -28.82
C THR A 108 -15.90 -6.85 -27.80
N PHE A 109 -15.16 -7.62 -27.00
CA PHE A 109 -14.18 -7.08 -26.07
C PHE A 109 -12.81 -7.01 -26.73
N GLU A 110 -12.23 -5.81 -26.77
CA GLU A 110 -10.87 -5.57 -27.24
C GLU A 110 -9.94 -5.36 -26.04
N GLU A 111 -8.72 -5.91 -26.12
CA GLU A 111 -7.68 -5.61 -25.15
C GLU A 111 -7.14 -4.20 -25.35
N ARG A 112 -7.11 -3.42 -24.27
CA ARG A 112 -6.54 -2.08 -24.23
C ARG A 112 -5.62 -1.93 -23.04
N ALA A 113 -4.58 -1.13 -23.19
CA ALA A 113 -3.72 -0.78 -22.07
C ALA A 113 -4.52 0.04 -21.04
N TRP A 114 -4.21 -0.10 -19.75
CA TRP A 114 -4.89 0.61 -18.67
C TRP A 114 -4.91 2.12 -18.88
N ARG A 115 -3.82 2.68 -19.40
CA ARG A 115 -3.73 4.12 -19.71
C ARG A 115 -4.79 4.63 -20.71
N ASP A 116 -5.30 3.74 -21.56
CA ASP A 116 -6.22 4.03 -22.66
C ASP A 116 -7.69 3.71 -22.30
N VAL A 117 -7.95 3.27 -21.06
CA VAL A 117 -9.31 3.10 -20.50
C VAL A 117 -9.90 4.46 -20.16
N LEU A 118 -11.13 4.73 -20.59
CA LEU A 118 -11.82 6.00 -20.42
C LEU A 118 -13.06 5.87 -19.53
N VAL A 119 -13.49 6.99 -18.94
CA VAL A 119 -14.74 7.07 -18.17
C VAL A 119 -15.93 6.76 -19.06
N GLY A 120 -16.81 5.89 -18.57
CA GLY A 120 -17.99 5.36 -19.28
C GLY A 120 -17.72 4.17 -20.19
N ASP A 121 -16.47 3.75 -20.35
CA ASP A 121 -16.17 2.47 -21.01
C ASP A 121 -16.71 1.31 -20.16
N ILE A 122 -17.22 0.28 -20.83
CA ILE A 122 -17.61 -0.97 -20.19
C ILE A 122 -16.42 -1.92 -20.26
N VAL A 123 -16.03 -2.44 -19.10
CA VAL A 123 -14.89 -3.36 -18.95
C VAL A 123 -15.37 -4.74 -18.54
N ARG A 124 -14.68 -5.76 -19.03
CA ARG A 124 -14.75 -7.13 -18.52
C ARG A 124 -13.48 -7.40 -17.71
N VAL A 125 -13.65 -7.86 -16.48
CA VAL A 125 -12.55 -8.27 -15.60
C VAL A 125 -12.73 -9.76 -15.32
N GLU A 126 -11.68 -10.56 -15.50
CA GLU A 126 -11.67 -12.00 -15.23
C GLU A 126 -11.13 -12.33 -13.84
N ASN A 127 -11.36 -13.57 -13.40
CA ASN A 127 -10.87 -14.07 -12.14
C ASN A 127 -9.34 -13.87 -12.00
N LYS A 128 -8.90 -13.45 -10.82
CA LYS A 128 -7.50 -13.15 -10.46
C LYS A 128 -6.90 -11.93 -11.20
N GLU A 129 -7.69 -11.14 -11.93
CA GLU A 129 -7.24 -9.89 -12.53
C GLU A 129 -7.42 -8.69 -11.57
N ALA A 130 -6.49 -7.74 -11.65
CA ALA A 130 -6.58 -6.48 -10.91
C ALA A 130 -7.50 -5.47 -11.62
N ILE A 131 -8.23 -4.69 -10.82
CA ILE A 131 -9.21 -3.74 -11.32
C ILE A 131 -8.51 -2.45 -11.82
N PRO A 132 -8.74 -2.02 -13.08
CA PRO A 132 -7.96 -0.97 -13.74
C PRO A 132 -8.28 0.47 -13.29
N ALA A 133 -9.48 0.69 -12.77
CA ALA A 133 -10.07 2.00 -12.46
C ALA A 133 -11.21 1.81 -11.44
N ASP A 134 -11.81 2.89 -10.92
CA ASP A 134 -13.00 2.70 -10.06
C ASP A 134 -14.20 2.42 -10.96
N ILE A 135 -14.82 1.25 -10.77
CA ILE A 135 -15.84 0.69 -11.65
C ILE A 135 -17.13 0.35 -10.87
N VAL A 136 -18.29 0.50 -11.51
CA VAL A 136 -19.59 0.09 -10.99
C VAL A 136 -20.01 -1.22 -11.65
N ILE A 137 -20.38 -2.22 -10.84
CA ILE A 137 -20.79 -3.54 -11.30
C ILE A 137 -22.12 -3.44 -12.05
N LEU A 138 -22.15 -4.00 -13.25
CA LEU A 138 -23.38 -4.21 -14.02
C LEU A 138 -23.84 -5.66 -13.89
N SER A 139 -22.94 -6.62 -14.10
CA SER A 139 -23.29 -8.04 -14.11
C SER A 139 -22.09 -8.88 -13.70
N SER A 140 -22.34 -10.10 -13.23
CA SER A 140 -21.33 -11.05 -12.76
C SER A 140 -21.63 -12.44 -13.31
N SER A 141 -20.63 -13.31 -13.36
CA SER A 141 -20.80 -14.73 -13.63
C SER A 141 -21.64 -15.43 -12.56
N GLU A 142 -21.56 -14.95 -11.31
CA GLU A 142 -22.30 -15.53 -10.19
C GLU A 142 -23.77 -15.09 -10.17
N PRO A 143 -24.68 -15.94 -9.65
CA PRO A 143 -26.08 -15.58 -9.46
C PRO A 143 -26.27 -14.28 -8.66
N GLU A 144 -27.35 -13.56 -8.95
CA GLU A 144 -27.70 -12.30 -8.27
C GLU A 144 -26.68 -11.15 -8.42
N GLY A 145 -25.71 -11.29 -9.35
CA GLY A 145 -24.71 -10.25 -9.61
C GLY A 145 -23.65 -10.12 -8.51
N ILE A 146 -23.43 -11.18 -7.73
CA ILE A 146 -22.44 -11.20 -6.65
C ILE A 146 -21.02 -11.33 -7.23
N CYS A 147 -20.04 -10.68 -6.63
CA CYS A 147 -18.64 -10.95 -6.90
C CYS A 147 -17.80 -10.79 -5.63
N TYR A 148 -16.63 -11.43 -5.60
CA TYR A 148 -15.70 -11.32 -4.48
C TYR A 148 -14.45 -10.56 -4.89
N ILE A 149 -14.02 -9.64 -4.04
CA ILE A 149 -12.79 -8.89 -4.25
C ILE A 149 -11.84 -9.01 -3.08
N GLU A 150 -10.55 -9.05 -3.38
CA GLU A 150 -9.47 -8.92 -2.43
C GLU A 150 -9.01 -7.45 -2.40
N THR A 151 -8.97 -6.83 -1.21
CA THR A 151 -8.60 -5.41 -1.04
C THR A 151 -7.26 -5.20 -0.34
N SER A 152 -6.41 -6.22 -0.30
CA SER A 152 -5.08 -6.18 0.34
C SER A 152 -4.24 -4.97 -0.09
N ASN A 153 -4.34 -4.55 -1.35
CA ASN A 153 -3.63 -3.37 -1.89
C ASN A 153 -4.21 -2.00 -1.46
N LEU A 154 -5.42 -1.95 -0.90
CA LEU A 154 -6.14 -0.73 -0.54
C LEU A 154 -6.10 -0.46 0.97
N ASP A 155 -6.45 -1.47 1.77
CA ASP A 155 -6.57 -1.36 3.24
C ASP A 155 -5.69 -2.37 4.00
N GLY A 156 -4.97 -3.24 3.29
CA GLY A 156 -4.12 -4.27 3.91
C GLY A 156 -4.90 -5.49 4.43
N GLU A 157 -6.22 -5.55 4.23
CA GLU A 157 -7.03 -6.71 4.61
C GLU A 157 -6.95 -7.78 3.53
N THR A 158 -6.60 -9.01 3.91
CA THR A 158 -6.48 -10.17 2.99
C THR A 158 -7.81 -10.90 2.76
N ASN A 159 -8.85 -10.56 3.52
CA ASN A 159 -10.14 -11.24 3.46
C ASN A 159 -10.91 -10.83 2.19
N LEU A 160 -11.59 -11.80 1.58
CA LEU A 160 -12.48 -11.52 0.45
C LEU A 160 -13.70 -10.71 0.90
N LYS A 161 -13.96 -9.61 0.21
CA LYS A 161 -15.14 -8.78 0.41
C LYS A 161 -16.18 -9.11 -0.64
N VAL A 162 -17.40 -9.34 -0.18
CA VAL A 162 -18.56 -9.54 -1.05
C VAL A 162 -19.02 -8.19 -1.58
N LYS A 163 -19.22 -8.13 -2.89
CA LYS A 163 -19.80 -7.01 -3.60
C LYS A 163 -20.97 -7.53 -4.42
N GLN A 164 -21.99 -6.71 -4.61
CA GLN A 164 -23.20 -7.13 -5.30
C GLN A 164 -23.61 -6.03 -6.27
N GLY A 165 -23.79 -6.40 -7.54
CA GLY A 165 -24.37 -5.53 -8.56
C GLY A 165 -25.88 -5.36 -8.38
N LEU A 166 -26.52 -4.60 -9.27
CA LEU A 166 -27.98 -4.45 -9.23
C LEU A 166 -28.65 -5.76 -9.69
N PRO A 167 -29.65 -6.28 -8.96
CA PRO A 167 -30.37 -7.50 -9.36
C PRO A 167 -30.99 -7.39 -10.76
N GLU A 168 -31.42 -6.18 -11.15
CA GLU A 168 -32.02 -5.92 -12.46
C GLU A 168 -31.01 -5.99 -13.61
N THR A 169 -29.74 -5.64 -13.38
CA THR A 169 -28.68 -5.68 -14.39
C THR A 169 -28.00 -7.05 -14.46
N ALA A 170 -28.16 -7.90 -13.44
CA ALA A 170 -27.56 -9.24 -13.35
C ALA A 170 -27.99 -10.19 -14.49
N GLN A 171 -29.08 -9.90 -15.20
CA GLN A 171 -29.53 -10.70 -16.35
C GLN A 171 -28.72 -10.44 -17.62
N LEU A 172 -27.87 -9.42 -17.63
CA LEU A 172 -27.02 -9.07 -18.76
C LEU A 172 -25.76 -9.95 -18.76
N LEU A 173 -25.87 -11.18 -19.29
CA LEU A 173 -24.78 -12.15 -19.28
C LEU A 173 -23.95 -12.15 -20.57
N THR A 174 -24.53 -11.71 -21.69
CA THR A 174 -23.84 -11.73 -22.98
C THR A 174 -23.27 -10.34 -23.34
N PRO A 175 -22.15 -10.29 -24.09
CA PRO A 175 -21.59 -9.02 -24.58
C PRO A 175 -22.60 -8.18 -25.38
N SER A 176 -23.48 -8.84 -26.15
CA SER A 176 -24.52 -8.18 -26.94
C SER A 176 -25.55 -7.49 -26.05
N ASP A 177 -26.00 -8.17 -24.99
CA ASP A 177 -27.00 -7.63 -24.05
C ASP A 177 -26.49 -6.36 -23.35
N ILE A 178 -25.18 -6.32 -23.09
CA ILE A 178 -24.51 -5.19 -22.43
C ILE A 178 -24.25 -4.06 -23.41
N GLY A 179 -23.94 -4.37 -24.67
CA GLY A 179 -23.81 -3.36 -25.73
C GLY A 179 -25.11 -2.60 -26.01
N GLU A 180 -26.26 -3.22 -25.73
CA GLU A 180 -27.57 -2.58 -25.82
C GLU A 180 -27.90 -1.65 -24.64
N LEU A 181 -27.15 -1.73 -23.54
CA LEU A 181 -27.38 -0.88 -22.37
C LEU A 181 -27.06 0.57 -22.73
N ARG A 182 -28.10 1.41 -22.72
CA ARG A 182 -28.01 2.86 -22.90
C ARG A 182 -28.46 3.54 -21.63
N GLY A 183 -27.74 4.58 -21.24
CA GLY A 183 -28.01 5.30 -20.01
C GLY A 183 -26.83 6.13 -19.54
N HIS A 184 -26.97 6.70 -18.36
CA HIS A 184 -25.93 7.50 -17.73
C HIS A 184 -25.92 7.31 -16.21
N LEU A 185 -24.75 7.42 -15.60
CA LEU A 185 -24.57 7.47 -14.16
C LEU A 185 -24.47 8.92 -13.68
N LYS A 186 -25.29 9.27 -12.70
CA LYS A 186 -25.13 10.48 -11.90
C LYS A 186 -24.37 10.08 -10.64
N THR A 187 -23.12 10.51 -10.51
CA THR A 187 -22.28 10.18 -9.36
C THR A 187 -21.90 11.45 -8.62
N GLU A 188 -21.53 11.30 -7.36
CA GLU A 188 -20.83 12.34 -6.63
C GLU A 188 -19.48 12.73 -7.28
N LEU A 189 -18.90 13.83 -6.80
CA LEU A 189 -17.53 14.20 -7.16
C LEU A 189 -16.54 13.19 -6.55
N PRO A 190 -15.37 12.96 -7.19
CA PRO A 190 -14.42 12.02 -6.62
C PRO A 190 -14.00 12.47 -5.20
N ASN A 191 -13.92 11.54 -4.27
CA ASN A 191 -13.56 11.75 -2.87
C ASN A 191 -12.43 10.78 -2.46
N ASP A 192 -11.89 10.95 -1.26
CA ASP A 192 -10.83 10.11 -0.67
C ASP A 192 -11.38 9.02 0.27
N SER A 193 -12.66 9.07 0.66
CA SER A 193 -13.25 8.06 1.53
C SER A 193 -13.51 6.73 0.78
N LEU A 194 -12.81 5.66 1.17
CA LEU A 194 -12.94 4.33 0.55
C LEU A 194 -14.35 3.74 0.70
N TYR A 195 -15.07 4.06 1.78
CA TYR A 195 -16.33 3.42 2.16
C TYR A 195 -17.60 4.17 1.73
N THR A 196 -17.50 5.38 1.19
CA THR A 196 -18.66 6.19 0.81
C THR A 196 -18.74 6.30 -0.71
N PHE A 197 -19.88 5.93 -1.29
CA PHE A 197 -20.16 6.14 -2.70
C PHE A 197 -21.65 6.38 -2.85
N GLU A 198 -21.99 7.49 -3.48
CA GLU A 198 -23.37 7.83 -3.81
C GLU A 198 -23.50 8.04 -5.31
N GLY A 199 -24.41 7.29 -5.93
CA GLY A 199 -24.72 7.45 -7.33
C GLY A 199 -26.13 7.00 -7.70
N THR A 200 -26.51 7.30 -8.93
CA THR A 200 -27.77 6.86 -9.53
C THR A 200 -27.50 6.41 -10.95
N LEU A 201 -27.81 5.16 -11.25
CA LEU A 201 -27.82 4.62 -12.60
C LEU A 201 -29.17 4.93 -13.24
N VAL A 202 -29.17 5.73 -14.31
CA VAL A 202 -30.34 6.02 -15.12
C VAL A 202 -30.25 5.18 -16.39
N SER A 203 -31.07 4.14 -16.49
CA SER A 203 -31.21 3.33 -17.69
C SER A 203 -32.17 4.01 -18.67
N GLU A 204 -31.76 4.15 -19.92
CA GLU A 204 -32.47 4.83 -21.02
C GLU A 204 -32.78 3.86 -22.18
N GLY A 205 -32.88 2.55 -21.90
CA GLY A 205 -33.21 1.54 -22.92
C GLY A 205 -32.62 0.16 -22.64
N GLY A 206 -32.77 -0.76 -23.61
CA GLY A 206 -32.33 -2.15 -23.51
C GLY A 206 -33.33 -3.04 -22.74
N ARG A 207 -32.89 -4.25 -22.34
CA ARG A 207 -33.73 -5.22 -21.61
C ARG A 207 -34.26 -4.73 -20.25
N ILE A 208 -33.63 -3.69 -19.69
CA ILE A 208 -33.94 -3.14 -18.37
C ILE A 208 -35.00 -2.03 -18.45
N GLY A 209 -35.21 -1.45 -19.64
CA GLY A 209 -36.15 -0.34 -19.86
C GLY A 209 -35.69 0.98 -19.24
N PHE A 210 -36.63 1.93 -19.12
CA PHE A 210 -36.40 3.25 -18.52
C PHE A 210 -36.64 3.21 -17.02
N LYS A 211 -35.56 3.14 -16.23
CA LYS A 211 -35.64 3.08 -14.76
C LYS A 211 -34.40 3.72 -14.14
N GLU A 212 -34.58 4.32 -12.97
CA GLU A 212 -33.51 4.87 -12.14
C GLU A 212 -33.23 3.94 -10.96
N PHE A 213 -31.96 3.70 -10.66
CA PHE A 213 -31.50 2.84 -9.57
C PHE A 213 -30.47 3.59 -8.72
N SER A 214 -30.63 3.58 -7.41
CA SER A 214 -29.61 4.08 -6.48
C SER A 214 -28.42 3.13 -6.43
N LEU A 215 -27.23 3.70 -6.32
CA LEU A 215 -25.97 2.98 -6.15
C LEU A 215 -25.37 3.34 -4.80
N ASP A 216 -24.97 2.30 -4.08
CA ASP A 216 -24.31 2.35 -2.78
C ASP A 216 -22.83 1.90 -2.93
N PRO A 217 -22.04 1.92 -1.85
CA PRO A 217 -20.66 1.44 -1.89
C PRO A 217 -20.50 -0.05 -2.23
N THR A 218 -21.55 -0.86 -2.09
CA THR A 218 -21.54 -2.30 -2.34
C THR A 218 -21.52 -2.64 -3.84
N GLN A 219 -21.96 -1.72 -4.71
CA GLN A 219 -21.96 -1.86 -6.17
C GLN A 219 -20.66 -1.34 -6.83
N VAL A 220 -19.73 -0.75 -6.06
CA VAL A 220 -18.48 -0.18 -6.59
C VAL A 220 -17.27 -1.03 -6.23
N LEU A 221 -16.42 -1.25 -7.22
CA LEU A 221 -15.10 -1.84 -7.08
C LEU A 221 -14.02 -0.79 -7.32
N LEU A 222 -13.00 -0.78 -6.46
CA LEU A 222 -11.96 0.24 -6.48
C LEU A 222 -10.73 -0.24 -7.24
N ARG A 223 -10.00 0.71 -7.84
CA ARG A 223 -8.71 0.42 -8.48
C ARG A 223 -7.75 -0.25 -7.50
N GLY A 224 -7.08 -1.31 -7.95
CA GLY A 224 -6.09 -2.06 -7.16
C GLY A 224 -6.66 -3.23 -6.37
N ALA A 225 -7.98 -3.34 -6.23
CA ALA A 225 -8.62 -4.57 -5.78
C ALA A 225 -8.46 -5.67 -6.86
N ILE A 226 -8.45 -6.93 -6.43
CA ILE A 226 -8.29 -8.11 -7.30
C ILE A 226 -9.59 -8.90 -7.27
N LEU A 227 -10.10 -9.30 -8.44
CA LEU A 227 -11.28 -10.15 -8.52
C LEU A 227 -10.91 -11.59 -8.10
N ARG A 228 -11.72 -12.22 -7.25
CA ARG A 228 -11.54 -13.60 -6.77
C ARG A 228 -12.87 -14.33 -6.78
N ASN A 229 -12.85 -15.65 -6.84
CA ASN A 229 -14.04 -16.52 -6.75
C ASN A 229 -15.20 -16.10 -7.68
N THR A 230 -14.87 -15.51 -8.82
CA THR A 230 -15.83 -15.02 -9.80
C THR A 230 -15.14 -15.05 -11.15
N ASP A 231 -15.67 -15.85 -12.09
CA ASP A 231 -15.04 -16.08 -13.40
C ASP A 231 -14.89 -14.79 -14.18
N TRP A 232 -15.94 -13.96 -14.19
CA TRP A 232 -15.92 -12.67 -14.85
C TRP A 232 -16.95 -11.72 -14.27
N ILE A 233 -16.69 -10.42 -14.41
CA ILE A 233 -17.65 -9.36 -14.19
C ILE A 233 -17.70 -8.40 -15.38
N TYR A 234 -18.85 -7.78 -15.57
CA TYR A 234 -19.01 -6.62 -16.43
C TYR A 234 -19.29 -5.38 -15.60
N ALA A 235 -18.56 -4.31 -15.86
CA ALA A 235 -18.64 -3.10 -15.08
C ALA A 235 -18.41 -1.86 -15.94
N VAL A 236 -18.90 -0.71 -15.49
CA VAL A 236 -18.69 0.58 -16.14
C VAL A 236 -17.68 1.42 -15.37
N VAL A 237 -16.75 2.04 -16.09
CA VAL A 237 -15.70 2.88 -15.50
C VAL A 237 -16.27 4.23 -15.08
N VAL A 238 -16.10 4.60 -13.81
CA VAL A 238 -16.61 5.86 -13.24
C VAL A 238 -15.49 6.86 -13.00
N PHE A 239 -14.41 6.46 -12.30
CA PHE A 239 -13.26 7.34 -12.05
C PHE A 239 -11.98 6.73 -12.59
N THR A 240 -11.13 7.57 -13.18
CA THR A 240 -9.88 7.17 -13.85
C THR A 240 -8.68 7.93 -13.31
N GLY A 241 -7.51 7.28 -13.35
CA GLY A 241 -6.21 7.90 -13.07
C GLY A 241 -6.14 8.50 -11.67
N HIS A 242 -5.83 9.80 -11.58
CA HIS A 242 -5.73 10.51 -10.30
C HIS A 242 -7.09 10.85 -9.66
N ASP A 243 -8.22 10.55 -10.32
CA ASP A 243 -9.54 10.70 -9.71
C ASP A 243 -9.99 9.42 -8.97
N THR A 244 -9.29 8.30 -9.14
CA THR A 244 -9.60 7.09 -8.36
C THR A 244 -9.29 7.29 -6.88
N LYS A 245 -10.07 6.62 -6.03
CA LYS A 245 -9.92 6.75 -4.57
C LYS A 245 -8.53 6.34 -4.08
N LEU A 246 -7.95 5.29 -4.67
CA LEU A 246 -6.59 4.85 -4.37
C LEU A 246 -5.57 5.98 -4.59
N MET A 247 -5.66 6.67 -5.74
CA MET A 247 -4.70 7.74 -6.08
C MET A 247 -4.95 9.03 -5.32
N ARG A 248 -6.16 9.27 -4.82
CA ARG A 248 -6.46 10.42 -3.96
C ARG A 248 -5.96 10.23 -2.52
N ASN A 249 -5.94 8.99 -2.05
CA ASN A 249 -5.32 8.64 -0.76
C ASN A 249 -3.78 8.53 -0.85
N ALA A 250 -3.22 8.42 -2.06
CA ALA A 250 -1.79 8.39 -2.26
C ALA A 250 -1.16 9.73 -1.83
N THR A 251 -0.57 9.76 -0.64
CA THR A 251 0.09 10.95 -0.12
C THR A 251 1.45 11.11 -0.81
N ALA A 252 1.77 12.33 -1.26
CA ALA A 252 3.10 12.63 -1.76
C ALA A 252 4.14 12.32 -0.68
N ALA A 253 5.13 11.48 -1.02
CA ALA A 253 6.14 11.06 -0.05
C ALA A 253 6.81 12.29 0.60
N PRO A 254 6.71 12.47 1.93
CA PRO A 254 7.31 13.61 2.59
C PRO A 254 8.83 13.51 2.52
N ILE A 255 9.49 14.67 2.39
CA ILE A 255 10.96 14.74 2.45
C ILE A 255 11.38 14.54 3.91
N LYS A 256 11.87 13.34 4.23
CA LYS A 256 12.41 13.03 5.56
C LYS A 256 13.82 13.60 5.66
N ARG A 257 14.09 14.36 6.72
CA ARG A 257 15.42 14.94 7.05
C ARG A 257 15.91 14.36 8.36
N THR A 258 17.15 13.89 8.41
CA THR A 258 17.65 13.21 9.60
C THR A 258 18.04 14.17 10.72
N ASN A 259 18.07 13.66 11.95
CA ASN A 259 18.58 14.42 13.10
C ASN A 259 20.07 14.78 12.97
N VAL A 260 20.88 13.89 12.36
CA VAL A 260 22.29 14.19 12.07
C VAL A 260 22.38 15.33 11.07
N GLU A 261 21.60 15.32 9.98
CA GLU A 261 21.57 16.43 9.01
C GLU A 261 21.18 17.76 9.65
N LYS A 262 20.19 17.78 10.56
CA LYS A 262 19.84 18.99 11.32
C LYS A 262 21.01 19.49 12.18
N THR A 263 21.70 18.57 12.85
CA THR A 263 22.83 18.88 13.71
C THR A 263 24.02 19.41 12.91
N THR A 264 24.36 18.76 11.79
CA THR A 264 25.40 19.23 10.86
C THR A 264 25.07 20.60 10.31
N ASN A 265 23.82 20.85 9.90
CA ASN A 265 23.40 22.18 9.43
C ASN A 265 23.58 23.27 10.51
N ARG A 266 23.22 22.98 11.76
CA ARG A 266 23.44 23.90 12.89
C ARG A 266 24.93 24.17 13.12
N GLN A 267 25.77 23.15 13.03
CA GLN A 267 27.22 23.29 13.15
C GLN A 267 27.82 24.10 12.01
N ILE A 268 27.36 23.91 10.77
CA ILE A 268 27.81 24.68 9.60
C ILE A 268 27.48 26.17 9.77
N ILE A 269 26.28 26.51 10.26
CA ILE A 269 25.92 27.90 10.55
C ILE A 269 26.83 28.48 11.64
N PHE A 270 27.08 27.73 12.71
CA PHE A 270 27.99 28.16 13.78
C PHE A 270 29.42 28.39 13.27
N LEU A 271 29.96 27.47 12.46
CA LEU A 271 31.27 27.61 11.82
C LEU A 271 31.33 28.78 10.86
N PHE A 272 30.24 29.06 10.14
CA PHE A 272 30.13 30.23 9.27
C PHE A 272 30.19 31.55 10.05
N ILE A 273 29.57 31.62 11.23
CA ILE A 273 29.68 32.80 12.10
C ILE A 273 31.13 32.99 12.57
N ILE A 274 31.80 31.93 13.00
CA ILE A 274 33.22 31.97 13.39
C ILE A 274 34.09 32.43 12.21
N LEU A 275 33.82 31.91 11.01
CA LEU A 275 34.51 32.29 9.77
C LEU A 275 34.41 33.80 9.51
N LEU A 276 33.20 34.35 9.61
CA LEU A 276 32.99 35.79 9.42
C LEU A 276 33.73 36.62 10.47
N LEU A 277 33.71 36.20 11.74
CA LEU A 277 34.42 36.88 12.81
C LEU A 277 35.95 36.86 12.58
N LEU A 278 36.52 35.70 12.23
CA LEU A 278 37.94 35.58 11.94
C LEU A 278 38.35 36.40 10.71
N ALA A 279 37.52 36.44 9.67
CA ALA A 279 37.77 37.24 8.48
C ALA A 279 37.76 38.75 8.78
N VAL A 280 36.81 39.23 9.57
CA VAL A 280 36.74 40.64 10.00
C VAL A 280 37.93 41.00 10.88
N LEU A 281 38.26 40.18 11.89
CA LEU A 281 39.40 40.41 12.77
C LEU A 281 40.73 40.42 11.99
N SER A 282 40.89 39.51 11.04
CA SER A 282 42.09 39.45 10.18
C SER A 282 42.18 40.64 9.23
N ALA A 283 41.05 41.08 8.66
CA ALA A 283 41.00 42.29 7.83
C ALA A 283 41.32 43.55 8.63
N LEU A 284 40.80 43.67 9.87
CA LEU A 284 41.12 44.76 10.79
C LEU A 284 42.61 44.75 11.16
N GLY A 285 43.16 43.58 11.51
CA GLY A 285 44.58 43.41 11.82
C GLY A 285 45.47 43.82 10.64
N SER A 286 45.12 43.36 9.43
CA SER A 286 45.81 43.75 8.20
C SER A 286 45.75 45.26 7.95
N GLN A 287 44.59 45.89 8.17
CA GLN A 287 44.42 47.34 8.01
C GLN A 287 45.24 48.14 9.05
N VAL A 288 45.24 47.73 10.32
CA VAL A 288 46.01 48.38 11.39
C VAL A 288 47.51 48.25 11.13
N LEU A 289 47.99 47.06 10.77
CA LEU A 289 49.40 46.83 10.49
C LEU A 289 49.88 47.64 9.27
N THR A 290 49.09 47.63 8.20
CA THR A 290 49.39 48.41 6.98
C THR A 290 49.38 49.90 7.25
N SER A 291 48.53 50.38 8.17
CA SER A 291 48.46 51.81 8.53
C SER A 291 49.62 52.24 9.44
N ARG A 292 50.07 51.39 10.37
CA ARG A 292 51.18 51.71 11.29
C ARG A 292 52.56 51.57 10.65
N ASN A 293 52.76 50.58 9.78
CA ASN A 293 54.08 50.25 9.24
C ASN A 293 54.25 50.67 7.77
N ARG A 294 53.51 51.70 7.29
CA ARG A 294 53.60 52.17 5.90
C ARG A 294 55.03 52.42 5.44
N ASP A 295 55.83 53.06 6.29
CA ASP A 295 57.21 53.43 5.97
C ASP A 295 58.13 52.21 5.79
N GLN A 296 57.86 51.10 6.50
CA GLN A 296 58.61 49.84 6.37
C GLN A 296 58.09 48.95 5.22
N LEU A 297 56.88 49.21 4.74
CA LEU A 297 56.18 48.43 3.70
C LEU A 297 56.24 49.12 2.33
N ALA A 298 57.08 50.14 2.16
CA ALA A 298 57.21 50.91 0.92
C ALA A 298 57.53 50.05 -0.33
N TYR A 299 58.15 48.88 -0.14
CA TYR A 299 58.46 47.92 -1.22
C TYR A 299 57.21 47.22 -1.81
N LEU A 300 56.06 47.24 -1.12
CA LEU A 300 54.82 46.56 -1.55
C LEU A 300 53.99 47.36 -2.57
N LEU A 301 54.36 48.63 -2.84
CA LEU A 301 53.74 49.49 -3.86
C LEU A 301 52.19 49.51 -3.80
N LEU A 302 51.64 49.60 -2.59
CA LEU A 302 50.19 49.57 -2.37
C LEU A 302 49.53 50.85 -2.92
N PRO A 303 48.40 50.75 -3.66
CA PRO A 303 47.74 51.91 -4.23
C PRO A 303 47.20 52.86 -3.15
N GLU A 304 47.48 54.16 -3.31
CA GLU A 304 47.03 55.21 -2.39
C GLU A 304 45.53 55.52 -2.59
N GLY A 305 44.76 55.59 -1.51
CA GLY A 305 43.42 56.21 -1.51
C GLY A 305 42.19 55.28 -1.47
N GLU A 306 42.33 53.96 -1.46
CA GLU A 306 41.17 53.02 -1.47
C GLU A 306 40.95 52.25 -0.15
N GLY A 307 41.18 52.86 1.01
CA GLY A 307 41.16 52.17 2.32
C GLY A 307 39.91 51.32 2.60
N ALA A 308 38.71 51.83 2.29
CA ALA A 308 37.46 51.09 2.48
C ALA A 308 37.28 49.93 1.48
N LYS A 309 37.65 50.13 0.21
CA LYS A 309 37.58 49.07 -0.81
C LYS A 309 38.60 47.98 -0.52
N THR A 310 39.81 48.35 -0.10
CA THR A 310 40.85 47.39 0.32
C THR A 310 40.43 46.61 1.56
N PHE A 311 39.75 47.25 2.52
CA PHE A 311 39.19 46.56 3.69
C PHE A 311 38.14 45.51 3.29
N VAL A 312 37.18 45.87 2.42
CA VAL A 312 36.17 44.93 1.93
C VAL A 312 36.80 43.79 1.11
N LYS A 313 37.76 44.11 0.24
CA LYS A 313 38.52 43.09 -0.51
C LYS A 313 39.24 42.14 0.45
N ASN A 314 39.92 42.67 1.47
CA ASN A 314 40.62 41.85 2.46
C ASN A 314 39.67 40.94 3.25
N ILE A 315 38.48 41.42 3.64
CA ILE A 315 37.45 40.56 4.27
C ILE A 315 37.11 39.38 3.35
N LEU A 316 36.81 39.65 2.07
CA LEU A 316 36.46 38.61 1.10
C LEU A 316 37.65 37.65 0.85
N THR A 317 38.88 38.15 0.78
CA THR A 317 40.10 37.34 0.67
C THR A 317 40.26 36.40 1.85
N PHE A 318 40.06 36.89 3.08
CA PHE A 318 40.14 36.06 4.30
C PHE A 318 38.99 35.05 4.42
N ILE A 319 37.77 35.38 3.98
CA ILE A 319 36.67 34.42 3.88
C ILE A 319 37.06 33.26 2.96
N ILE A 320 37.66 33.54 1.80
CA ILE A 320 38.12 32.50 0.87
C ILE A 320 39.28 31.70 1.47
N LEU A 321 40.24 32.36 2.12
CA LEU A 321 41.39 31.70 2.73
C LEU A 321 40.98 30.69 3.80
N TYR A 322 39.96 31.04 4.60
CA TYR A 322 39.43 30.19 5.67
C TYR A 322 38.27 29.29 5.24
N ASN A 323 37.92 29.24 3.94
CA ASN A 323 36.83 28.41 3.42
C ASN A 323 36.98 26.91 3.78
N ASN A 324 38.22 26.42 3.92
CA ASN A 324 38.51 25.04 4.33
C ASN A 324 38.01 24.66 5.74
N LEU A 325 37.58 25.64 6.55
CA LEU A 325 36.98 25.42 7.86
C LEU A 325 35.63 24.69 7.76
N ILE A 326 34.92 24.84 6.65
CA ILE A 326 33.71 24.08 6.31
C ILE A 326 34.08 23.12 5.16
N PRO A 327 34.46 21.86 5.46
CA PRO A 327 34.94 20.93 4.44
C PRO A 327 33.81 20.46 3.51
N ILE A 328 33.96 20.70 2.20
CA ILE A 328 33.04 20.16 1.16
C ILE A 328 32.97 18.64 1.24
N SER A 329 34.10 18.00 1.55
CA SER A 329 34.23 16.55 1.66
C SER A 329 33.31 15.94 2.71
N LEU A 330 32.97 16.65 3.80
CA LEU A 330 32.10 16.12 4.85
C LEU A 330 30.74 15.67 4.31
N ILE A 331 30.14 16.47 3.43
CA ILE A 331 28.81 16.18 2.87
C ILE A 331 28.87 14.95 1.97
N VAL A 332 29.89 14.89 1.12
CA VAL A 332 30.10 13.78 0.18
C VAL A 332 30.34 12.49 0.94
N THR A 333 31.24 12.53 1.93
CA THR A 333 31.57 11.37 2.75
C THR A 333 30.33 10.89 3.51
N MET A 334 29.51 11.77 4.07
CA MET A 334 28.26 11.37 4.72
C MET A 334 27.32 10.65 3.74
N GLU A 335 27.11 11.19 2.53
CA GLU A 335 26.24 10.55 1.52
C GLU A 335 26.77 9.18 1.07
N VAL A 336 28.09 9.07 0.86
CA VAL A 336 28.74 7.81 0.46
C VAL A 336 28.66 6.76 1.57
N VAL A 337 28.93 7.15 2.82
CA VAL A 337 28.85 6.26 3.99
C VAL A 337 27.42 5.75 4.17
N LYS A 338 26.42 6.64 4.10
CA LYS A 338 24.99 6.28 4.17
C LYS A 338 24.61 5.28 3.06
N PHE A 339 25.08 5.52 1.84
CA PHE A 339 24.86 4.59 0.72
C PHE A 339 25.49 3.23 0.96
N GLN A 340 26.75 3.18 1.41
CA GLN A 340 27.44 1.93 1.69
C GLN A 340 26.79 1.15 2.83
N GLN A 341 26.40 1.82 3.91
CA GLN A 341 25.68 1.20 5.03
C GLN A 341 24.33 0.60 4.58
N ALA A 342 23.59 1.27 3.70
CA ALA A 342 22.37 0.72 3.12
C ALA A 342 22.63 -0.57 2.32
N GLN A 343 23.74 -0.64 1.58
CA GLN A 343 24.12 -1.87 0.86
C GLN A 343 24.56 -2.99 1.79
N LEU A 344 25.21 -2.68 2.91
CA LEU A 344 25.56 -3.69 3.92
C LEU A 344 24.30 -4.32 4.51
N ILE A 345 23.28 -3.53 4.84
CA ILE A 345 21.97 -4.05 5.29
C ILE A 345 21.34 -4.96 4.24
N ASN A 346 21.42 -4.58 2.96
CA ASN A 346 20.85 -5.38 1.87
C ASN A 346 21.58 -6.72 1.63
N ALA A 347 22.86 -6.80 1.99
CA ALA A 347 23.72 -7.95 1.77
C ALA A 347 23.88 -8.83 3.03
N ASP A 348 23.12 -8.55 4.08
CA ASP A 348 23.19 -9.27 5.35
C ASP A 348 22.34 -10.55 5.31
N LEU A 349 23.01 -11.70 5.47
CA LEU A 349 22.34 -13.01 5.51
C LEU A 349 21.61 -13.23 6.84
N ASP A 350 21.98 -12.55 7.91
CA ASP A 350 21.30 -12.69 9.21
C ASP A 350 19.90 -12.05 9.20
N MET A 351 19.63 -11.15 8.25
CA MET A 351 18.33 -10.51 8.04
C MET A 351 17.58 -11.04 6.79
N TYR A 352 17.93 -12.24 6.33
CA TYR A 352 17.29 -12.90 5.20
C TYR A 352 16.25 -13.91 5.69
N ASP A 353 15.04 -13.86 5.11
CA ASP A 353 13.99 -14.85 5.38
C ASP A 353 13.98 -15.95 4.32
N GLU A 354 14.29 -17.17 4.75
CA GLU A 354 14.32 -18.36 3.90
C GLU A 354 12.91 -18.76 3.41
N SER A 355 11.87 -18.51 4.21
CA SER A 355 10.52 -18.96 3.90
C SER A 355 9.88 -18.19 2.75
N SER A 356 10.15 -16.89 2.65
CA SER A 356 9.65 -16.02 1.59
C SER A 356 10.67 -15.69 0.49
N ASP A 357 11.92 -16.17 0.60
CA ASP A 357 13.04 -15.80 -0.28
C ASP A 357 13.22 -14.28 -0.38
N THR A 358 13.10 -13.59 0.76
CA THR A 358 13.19 -12.12 0.81
C THR A 358 14.37 -11.63 1.66
N PRO A 359 15.30 -10.84 1.08
CA PRO A 359 16.33 -10.15 1.85
C PRO A 359 15.78 -8.86 2.47
N ALA A 360 16.45 -8.38 3.52
CA ALA A 360 16.24 -7.03 4.02
C ALA A 360 16.56 -5.99 2.93
N LEU A 361 15.67 -5.01 2.74
CA LEU A 361 15.82 -3.98 1.70
C LEU A 361 15.71 -2.57 2.29
N ALA A 362 16.84 -1.90 2.40
CA ALA A 362 16.94 -0.48 2.73
C ALA A 362 16.47 0.38 1.53
N ARG A 363 15.16 0.68 1.49
CA ARG A 363 14.54 1.48 0.43
C ARG A 363 15.05 2.92 0.35
N THR A 364 15.48 3.48 1.48
CA THR A 364 15.96 4.86 1.58
C THR A 364 17.33 4.89 2.27
N SER A 365 18.38 5.22 1.53
CA SER A 365 19.73 5.22 2.10
C SER A 365 19.98 6.37 3.08
N SER A 366 19.18 7.45 3.04
CA SER A 366 19.46 8.65 3.85
C SER A 366 19.17 8.47 5.34
N LEU A 367 18.33 7.49 5.71
CA LEU A 367 17.78 7.30 7.06
C LEU A 367 18.50 6.24 7.89
N VAL A 368 19.51 5.55 7.33
CA VAL A 368 20.14 4.39 7.96
C VAL A 368 20.72 4.72 9.34
N GLU A 369 21.26 5.93 9.52
CA GLU A 369 21.81 6.41 10.79
C GLU A 369 20.76 6.63 11.89
N GLU A 370 19.49 6.82 11.54
CA GLU A 370 18.42 7.02 12.53
C GLU A 370 17.96 5.72 13.18
N LEU A 371 18.23 4.56 12.55
CA LEU A 371 17.86 3.25 13.08
C LEU A 371 18.47 3.00 14.46
N GLY A 372 19.67 3.54 14.72
CA GLY A 372 20.33 3.46 16.04
C GLY A 372 19.84 4.49 17.07
N GLN A 373 18.94 5.40 16.69
CA GLN A 373 18.42 6.49 17.55
C GLN A 373 16.94 6.33 17.89
N ILE A 374 16.33 5.18 17.56
CA ILE A 374 14.92 4.93 17.84
C ILE A 374 14.69 4.77 19.35
N GLU A 375 13.74 5.51 19.91
CA GLU A 375 13.32 5.39 21.32
C GLU A 375 12.00 4.64 21.47
N TYR A 376 11.09 4.82 20.50
CA TYR A 376 9.77 4.22 20.50
C TYR A 376 9.59 3.36 19.26
N ILE A 377 9.21 2.09 19.47
CA ILE A 377 8.78 1.19 18.41
C ILE A 377 7.25 1.11 18.49
N PHE A 378 6.58 1.72 17.51
CA PHE A 378 5.16 1.50 17.29
C PHE A 378 5.01 0.24 16.45
N SER A 379 4.61 -0.86 17.07
CA SER A 379 4.37 -2.12 16.39
C SER A 379 2.87 -2.28 16.14
N ASP A 380 2.50 -2.66 14.93
CA ASP A 380 1.15 -3.14 14.68
C ASP A 380 1.02 -4.55 15.28
N LYS A 381 -0.20 -4.92 15.72
CA LYS A 381 -0.48 -6.26 16.21
C LYS A 381 -0.54 -7.24 15.04
N THR A 382 -1.39 -6.94 14.07
CA THR A 382 -1.74 -7.86 12.98
C THR A 382 -0.71 -7.74 11.87
N GLY A 383 -0.18 -8.88 11.39
CA GLY A 383 0.81 -8.91 10.31
C GLY A 383 2.24 -8.55 10.75
N THR A 384 2.46 -8.11 12.01
CA THR A 384 3.79 -7.89 12.59
C THR A 384 4.04 -8.79 13.80
N LEU A 385 3.21 -8.70 14.85
CA LEU A 385 3.34 -9.56 16.03
C LEU A 385 2.68 -10.91 15.84
N THR A 386 1.58 -10.96 15.08
CA THR A 386 0.86 -12.20 14.79
C THR A 386 0.79 -12.42 13.28
N CYS A 387 0.91 -13.68 12.86
CA CYS A 387 0.95 -14.06 11.44
C CYS A 387 -0.42 -14.03 10.74
N ASN A 388 -1.44 -13.35 11.30
CA ASN A 388 -2.85 -13.35 10.84
C ASN A 388 -3.41 -14.75 10.48
N ILE A 389 -2.85 -15.81 11.06
CA ILE A 389 -3.28 -17.19 10.90
C ILE A 389 -3.90 -17.62 12.22
N MET A 390 -5.17 -18.02 12.16
CA MET A 390 -5.90 -18.55 13.31
C MET A 390 -6.05 -20.07 13.14
N GLU A 391 -5.75 -20.81 14.21
CA GLU A 391 -5.81 -22.27 14.22
C GLU A 391 -6.77 -22.76 15.29
N PHE A 392 -7.60 -23.74 14.95
CA PHE A 392 -8.45 -24.42 15.91
C PHE A 392 -7.62 -25.37 16.76
N ARG A 393 -7.41 -25.01 18.04
CA ARG A 393 -6.55 -25.78 18.94
C ARG A 393 -7.32 -26.68 19.91
N GLN A 394 -8.40 -26.19 20.51
CA GLN A 394 -9.09 -26.87 21.61
C GLN A 394 -10.59 -26.57 21.60
N CYS A 395 -11.40 -27.52 22.09
CA CYS A 395 -12.82 -27.30 22.35
C CYS A 395 -13.31 -28.04 23.60
N SER A 396 -14.42 -27.55 24.17
CA SER A 396 -15.10 -28.18 25.31
C SER A 396 -16.52 -28.54 24.89
N ILE A 397 -16.85 -29.84 24.90
CA ILE A 397 -18.16 -30.33 24.48
C ILE A 397 -18.73 -31.20 25.59
N GLY A 398 -19.89 -30.79 26.14
CA GLY A 398 -20.52 -31.52 27.26
C GLY A 398 -19.65 -31.63 28.52
N GLY A 399 -18.73 -30.68 28.73
CA GLY A 399 -17.77 -30.69 29.86
C GLY A 399 -16.50 -31.49 29.61
N ILE A 400 -16.36 -32.14 28.46
CA ILE A 400 -15.17 -32.88 28.05
C ILE A 400 -14.28 -31.99 27.18
N MET A 401 -12.99 -31.91 27.51
CA MET A 401 -12.01 -31.12 26.78
C MET A 401 -11.30 -31.95 25.70
N TYR A 402 -11.22 -31.41 24.49
CA TYR A 402 -10.50 -31.97 23.36
C TYR A 402 -9.45 -30.98 22.86
N SER A 403 -8.29 -31.48 22.44
CA SER A 403 -7.16 -30.67 21.96
C SER A 403 -6.49 -31.34 20.76
N ASP A 404 -5.95 -30.50 19.87
CA ASP A 404 -5.12 -30.92 18.75
C ASP A 404 -3.80 -31.55 19.24
N VAL A 405 -3.13 -30.86 20.16
CA VAL A 405 -1.91 -31.33 20.81
C VAL A 405 -2.14 -31.39 22.32
N VAL A 406 -1.98 -32.58 22.91
CA VAL A 406 -2.07 -32.76 24.37
C VAL A 406 -0.69 -32.99 24.97
N GLU A 407 -0.28 -32.09 25.86
CA GLU A 407 0.92 -32.26 26.68
C GLU A 407 0.82 -33.52 27.56
N ALA A 408 1.90 -34.27 27.73
CA ALA A 408 1.91 -35.55 28.45
C ALA A 408 1.33 -35.47 29.89
N GLY A 409 1.45 -34.31 30.55
CA GLY A 409 0.90 -34.06 31.89
C GLY A 409 -0.61 -33.77 31.94
N LYS A 410 -1.24 -33.43 30.81
CA LYS A 410 -2.65 -33.01 30.70
C LYS A 410 -3.57 -34.04 30.02
N ARG A 411 -3.03 -35.21 29.64
CA ARG A 411 -3.83 -36.29 29.04
C ARG A 411 -4.97 -36.72 29.96
N ALA A 412 -6.13 -37.00 29.37
CA ALA A 412 -7.32 -37.42 30.08
C ALA A 412 -7.04 -38.64 30.96
N ARG A 413 -7.37 -38.50 32.25
CA ARG A 413 -7.32 -39.56 33.26
C ARG A 413 -8.64 -39.56 34.00
N VAL A 414 -9.14 -40.75 34.30
CA VAL A 414 -10.34 -40.88 35.14
C VAL A 414 -9.90 -40.82 36.59
N VAL A 415 -10.23 -39.73 37.28
CA VAL A 415 -9.96 -39.54 38.71
C VAL A 415 -11.31 -39.47 39.42
N ASN A 416 -11.56 -40.39 40.35
CA ASN A 416 -12.83 -40.46 41.10
C ASN A 416 -14.10 -40.55 40.24
N GLY A 417 -14.03 -41.20 39.06
CA GLY A 417 -15.17 -41.36 38.16
C GLY A 417 -15.46 -40.16 37.25
N GLU A 418 -14.71 -39.06 37.41
CA GLU A 418 -14.74 -37.91 36.52
C GLU A 418 -13.52 -37.90 35.61
N VAL A 419 -13.73 -37.50 34.35
CA VAL A 419 -12.63 -37.34 33.39
C VAL A 419 -11.93 -36.02 33.67
N VAL A 420 -10.67 -36.09 34.10
CA VAL A 420 -9.81 -34.93 34.31
C VAL A 420 -8.70 -34.95 33.28
N GLY A 421 -8.62 -33.91 32.45
CA GLY A 421 -7.61 -33.75 31.40
C GLY A 421 -8.23 -33.56 30.02
N GLN A 422 -7.41 -33.75 28.98
CA GLN A 422 -7.74 -33.47 27.59
C GLN A 422 -7.58 -34.74 26.75
N TYR A 423 -8.51 -34.95 25.81
CA TYR A 423 -8.43 -35.98 24.78
C TYR A 423 -7.87 -35.42 23.48
N ASP A 424 -7.23 -36.26 22.68
CA ASP A 424 -6.73 -35.91 21.34
C ASP A 424 -7.88 -35.93 20.30
N PHE A 425 -7.73 -35.24 19.17
CA PHE A 425 -8.74 -35.25 18.09
C PHE A 425 -8.97 -36.63 17.44
N THR A 426 -8.00 -37.54 17.50
CA THR A 426 -8.19 -38.95 17.10
C THR A 426 -9.21 -39.64 17.99
N GLN A 427 -9.08 -39.47 19.30
CA GLN A 427 -10.01 -40.00 20.29
C GLN A 427 -11.38 -39.32 20.19
N LEU A 428 -11.43 -38.05 19.78
CA LEU A 428 -12.68 -37.38 19.45
C LEU A 428 -13.42 -38.10 18.31
N LYS A 429 -12.72 -38.50 17.24
CA LYS A 429 -13.33 -39.26 16.13
C LYS A 429 -13.84 -40.62 16.59
N GLU A 430 -13.09 -41.32 17.44
CA GLU A 430 -13.51 -42.58 18.06
C GLU A 430 -14.76 -42.40 18.92
N HIS A 431 -14.77 -41.40 19.81
CA HIS A 431 -15.93 -41.07 20.63
C HIS A 431 -17.16 -40.71 19.79
N MET A 432 -16.96 -40.10 18.62
CA MET A 432 -18.01 -39.77 17.65
C MET A 432 -18.56 -41.00 16.91
N GLN A 433 -17.90 -42.16 16.97
CA GLN A 433 -18.38 -43.41 16.39
C GLN A 433 -19.01 -44.35 17.45
N GLU A 434 -18.55 -44.29 18.70
CA GLU A 434 -18.86 -45.31 19.72
C GLU A 434 -20.12 -45.06 20.57
N ASN A 435 -20.60 -43.81 20.76
CA ASN A 435 -21.54 -43.48 21.84
C ASN A 435 -22.94 -42.99 21.41
N GLU A 436 -24.00 -43.39 22.15
CA GLU A 436 -25.35 -42.78 22.11
C GLU A 436 -25.37 -41.28 22.49
N ARG A 437 -24.25 -40.74 22.99
CA ARG A 437 -24.00 -39.30 23.22
C ARG A 437 -23.52 -38.55 21.97
N ASN A 438 -23.44 -39.22 20.83
CA ASN A 438 -23.02 -38.64 19.55
C ASN A 438 -23.83 -37.43 19.10
N THR A 439 -25.09 -37.30 19.55
CA THR A 439 -25.93 -36.17 19.16
C THR A 439 -25.31 -34.83 19.53
N LEU A 440 -24.65 -34.72 20.70
CA LEU A 440 -24.02 -33.46 21.14
C LEU A 440 -22.75 -33.14 20.36
N LEU A 441 -21.88 -34.13 20.13
CA LEU A 441 -20.66 -33.95 19.32
C LEU A 441 -21.04 -33.58 17.88
N PHE A 442 -21.99 -34.32 17.31
CA PHE A 442 -22.49 -34.09 15.96
C PHE A 442 -23.14 -32.72 15.82
N GLU A 443 -24.01 -32.32 16.76
CA GLU A 443 -24.63 -30.99 16.74
C GLU A 443 -23.61 -29.86 16.91
N PHE A 444 -22.57 -30.06 17.72
CA PHE A 444 -21.50 -29.08 17.89
C PHE A 444 -20.70 -28.85 16.60
N PHE A 445 -20.25 -29.90 15.93
CA PHE A 445 -19.52 -29.75 14.66
C PHE A 445 -20.43 -29.35 13.50
N GLN A 446 -21.70 -29.76 13.51
CA GLN A 446 -22.70 -29.25 12.57
C GLN A 446 -22.92 -27.74 12.75
N LEU A 447 -22.99 -27.25 14.00
CA LEU A 447 -23.04 -25.82 14.31
C LEU A 447 -21.81 -25.10 13.71
N LEU A 448 -20.60 -25.59 13.96
CA LEU A 448 -19.37 -24.98 13.45
C LEU A 448 -19.30 -24.95 11.92
N ALA A 449 -19.84 -25.97 11.25
CA ALA A 449 -19.84 -26.09 9.78
C ALA A 449 -21.01 -25.38 9.08
N THR A 450 -21.97 -24.81 9.83
CA THR A 450 -23.17 -24.20 9.22
C THR A 450 -23.45 -22.77 9.68
N CYS A 451 -23.10 -22.41 10.92
CA CYS A 451 -23.36 -21.07 11.48
C CYS A 451 -22.16 -20.13 11.31
N HIS A 452 -21.90 -19.70 10.06
CA HIS A 452 -20.82 -18.78 9.73
C HIS A 452 -21.10 -18.00 8.44
N THR A 453 -20.24 -17.03 8.11
CA THR A 453 -20.26 -16.29 6.84
C THR A 453 -19.16 -16.71 5.86
N VAL A 454 -18.32 -17.68 6.24
CA VAL A 454 -17.22 -18.22 5.41
C VAL A 454 -17.68 -18.61 4.01
N ILE A 455 -16.82 -18.31 3.03
CA ILE A 455 -16.92 -18.64 1.62
C ILE A 455 -15.83 -19.68 1.31
N PRO A 456 -16.18 -20.84 0.74
CA PRO A 456 -15.21 -21.86 0.34
C PRO A 456 -14.64 -21.53 -1.05
N GLU A 457 -13.32 -21.47 -1.17
CA GLU A 457 -12.58 -21.36 -2.42
C GLU A 457 -12.01 -22.74 -2.79
N HIS A 458 -12.33 -23.21 -3.98
CA HIS A 458 -11.81 -24.48 -4.48
C HIS A 458 -10.47 -24.21 -5.19
N GLN A 459 -9.38 -24.78 -4.68
CA GLN A 459 -8.11 -24.74 -5.38
C GLN A 459 -8.01 -25.93 -6.34
N ASP A 460 -7.75 -25.64 -7.62
CA ASP A 460 -7.64 -26.67 -8.68
C ASP A 460 -6.48 -27.66 -8.47
N ASP A 461 -5.48 -27.31 -7.64
CA ASP A 461 -4.19 -28.01 -7.53
C ASP A 461 -4.03 -28.98 -6.33
N ALA A 462 -5.00 -29.07 -5.42
CA ALA A 462 -4.89 -29.94 -4.24
C ALA A 462 -6.04 -30.95 -4.16
N ALA A 463 -5.70 -32.24 -3.99
CA ALA A 463 -6.62 -33.39 -3.98
C ALA A 463 -7.72 -33.36 -2.89
N ASN A 464 -7.74 -32.34 -2.02
CA ASN A 464 -8.77 -32.02 -1.03
C ASN A 464 -8.75 -30.51 -0.64
N GLY A 465 -8.26 -29.62 -1.50
CA GLY A 465 -7.92 -28.23 -1.14
C GLY A 465 -9.09 -27.25 -1.23
N ILE A 466 -9.99 -27.28 -0.25
CA ILE A 466 -10.91 -26.16 -0.01
C ILE A 466 -10.23 -25.17 0.93
N GLU A 467 -10.01 -23.95 0.45
CA GLU A 467 -9.54 -22.85 1.27
C GLU A 467 -10.74 -22.05 1.77
N TYR A 468 -10.80 -21.82 3.09
CA TYR A 468 -11.91 -21.14 3.72
C TYR A 468 -11.60 -19.65 3.88
N GLN A 469 -12.27 -18.81 3.11
CA GLN A 469 -12.14 -17.36 3.17
C GLN A 469 -13.27 -16.77 4.01
N ALA A 470 -12.95 -15.90 4.98
CA ALA A 470 -13.93 -15.33 5.87
C ALA A 470 -13.59 -13.89 6.24
N SER A 471 -14.62 -13.08 6.54
CA SER A 471 -14.43 -11.71 7.03
C SER A 471 -13.68 -11.66 8.37
N SER A 472 -13.76 -12.74 9.15
CA SER A 472 -12.98 -12.95 10.37
C SER A 472 -12.16 -14.25 10.24
N PRO A 473 -10.83 -14.23 10.48
CA PRO A 473 -10.01 -15.43 10.43
C PRO A 473 -10.43 -16.47 11.49
N ASP A 474 -11.11 -16.03 12.55
CA ASP A 474 -11.65 -16.90 13.59
C ASP A 474 -12.72 -17.84 13.02
N GLU A 475 -13.63 -17.33 12.17
CA GLU A 475 -14.65 -18.17 11.52
C GLU A 475 -14.01 -19.18 10.57
N ALA A 476 -13.02 -18.76 9.80
CA ALA A 476 -12.27 -19.65 8.90
C ALA A 476 -11.60 -20.79 9.69
N ALA A 477 -10.97 -20.47 10.82
CA ALA A 477 -10.33 -21.45 11.70
C ALA A 477 -11.34 -22.44 12.30
N LEU A 478 -12.52 -21.97 12.70
CA LEU A 478 -13.59 -22.83 13.23
C LEU A 478 -14.12 -23.79 12.16
N VAL A 479 -14.39 -23.32 10.94
CA VAL A 479 -14.84 -24.16 9.83
C VAL A 479 -13.75 -25.15 9.41
N LYS A 480 -12.49 -24.72 9.38
CA LYS A 480 -11.34 -25.61 9.15
C LYS A 480 -11.21 -26.67 10.25
N GLY A 481 -11.45 -26.29 11.51
CA GLY A 481 -11.52 -27.22 12.64
C GLY A 481 -12.62 -28.28 12.48
N ALA A 482 -13.80 -27.90 11.97
CA ALA A 482 -14.86 -28.85 11.64
C ALA A 482 -14.47 -29.78 10.47
N SER A 483 -13.78 -29.25 9.47
CA SER A 483 -13.26 -30.03 8.34
C SER A 483 -12.25 -31.11 8.77
N LEU A 484 -11.47 -30.89 9.84
CA LEU A 484 -10.55 -31.91 10.39
C LEU A 484 -11.30 -33.14 10.93
N ILE A 485 -12.55 -32.96 11.36
CA ILE A 485 -13.43 -33.98 11.93
C ILE A 485 -14.45 -34.51 10.89
N ASP A 486 -14.16 -34.33 9.59
CA ASP A 486 -14.98 -34.82 8.46
C ASP A 486 -16.35 -34.12 8.33
N PHE A 487 -16.47 -32.87 8.81
CA PHE A 487 -17.57 -31.95 8.51
C PHE A 487 -17.07 -30.88 7.53
N ILE A 488 -17.16 -31.17 6.23
CA ILE A 488 -16.55 -30.36 5.17
C ILE A 488 -17.60 -29.42 4.59
N PHE A 489 -17.34 -28.11 4.62
CA PHE A 489 -18.23 -27.12 4.03
C PHE A 489 -17.84 -26.88 2.56
N HIS A 490 -18.74 -27.20 1.62
CA HIS A 490 -18.40 -27.17 0.20
C HIS A 490 -18.89 -25.94 -0.53
N THR A 491 -20.12 -25.51 -0.30
CA THR A 491 -20.75 -24.50 -1.16
C THR A 491 -21.63 -23.58 -0.35
N ARG A 492 -21.48 -22.27 -0.60
CA ARG A 492 -22.37 -21.23 -0.10
C ARG A 492 -23.18 -20.65 -1.26
N LYS A 493 -24.50 -20.71 -1.16
CA LYS A 493 -25.44 -19.94 -1.99
C LYS A 493 -26.18 -18.93 -1.09
N PRO A 494 -26.79 -17.87 -1.64
CA PRO A 494 -27.53 -16.88 -0.83
C PRO A 494 -28.63 -17.49 0.06
N ARG A 495 -29.26 -18.58 -0.39
CA ARG A 495 -30.37 -19.26 0.32
C ARG A 495 -30.10 -20.70 0.74
N SER A 496 -28.94 -21.26 0.41
CA SER A 496 -28.59 -22.61 0.85
C SER A 496 -27.10 -22.79 1.08
N ILE A 497 -26.76 -23.71 1.97
CA ILE A 497 -25.39 -24.14 2.25
C ILE A 497 -25.31 -25.65 2.10
N THR A 498 -24.22 -26.13 1.51
CA THR A 498 -23.97 -27.57 1.32
C THR A 498 -22.78 -27.99 2.17
N VAL A 499 -23.00 -28.95 3.06
CA VAL A 499 -21.98 -29.50 3.97
C VAL A 499 -21.92 -31.02 3.77
N SER A 500 -20.73 -31.57 3.52
CA SER A 500 -20.49 -33.01 3.54
C SER A 500 -20.21 -33.45 4.97
N VAL A 501 -21.12 -34.23 5.53
CA VAL A 501 -21.02 -34.73 6.89
C VAL A 501 -20.66 -36.20 6.84
N MET A 502 -19.42 -36.53 7.25
CA MET A 502 -18.88 -37.89 7.19
C MET A 502 -19.01 -38.54 5.81
N GLY A 503 -18.80 -37.75 4.75
CA GLY A 503 -18.89 -38.18 3.35
C GLY A 503 -20.29 -38.21 2.75
N VAL A 504 -21.32 -37.73 3.46
CA VAL A 504 -22.68 -37.57 2.93
C VAL A 504 -23.04 -36.09 2.82
N ASP A 505 -23.28 -35.64 1.59
CA ASP A 505 -23.67 -34.26 1.33
C ASP A 505 -25.08 -33.96 1.82
N LYS A 506 -25.19 -32.89 2.62
CA LYS A 506 -26.44 -32.39 3.17
C LYS A 506 -26.60 -30.92 2.79
N GLU A 507 -27.76 -30.58 2.23
CA GLU A 507 -28.12 -29.21 1.92
C GLU A 507 -29.01 -28.62 3.03
N TYR A 508 -28.63 -27.45 3.53
CA TYR A 508 -29.38 -26.69 4.53
C TYR A 508 -29.91 -25.41 3.89
N GLU A 509 -31.18 -25.11 4.12
CA GLU A 509 -31.78 -23.85 3.65
C GLU A 509 -31.46 -22.74 4.66
N VAL A 510 -30.87 -21.65 4.19
CA VAL A 510 -30.58 -20.47 4.99
C VAL A 510 -31.82 -19.59 5.01
N LEU A 511 -32.55 -19.60 6.13
CA LEU A 511 -33.76 -18.80 6.29
C LEU A 511 -33.43 -17.37 6.70
N ASN A 512 -32.48 -17.21 7.62
CA ASN A 512 -31.99 -15.90 8.03
C ASN A 512 -30.61 -15.99 8.67
N ILE A 513 -29.79 -14.97 8.47
CA ILE A 513 -28.49 -14.81 9.14
C ILE A 513 -28.51 -13.50 9.90
N ASN A 514 -28.38 -13.61 11.23
CA ASN A 514 -28.21 -12.45 12.09
C ASN A 514 -26.72 -12.21 12.26
N GLU A 515 -26.15 -11.38 11.37
CA GLU A 515 -24.72 -11.08 11.31
C GLU A 515 -24.12 -10.64 12.65
N PHE A 516 -22.84 -10.94 12.82
CA PHE A 516 -22.07 -10.42 13.94
C PHE A 516 -22.03 -8.89 13.88
N ASN A 517 -22.30 -8.24 15.00
CA ASN A 517 -21.96 -6.84 15.18
C ASN A 517 -21.35 -6.62 16.56
N SER A 518 -20.55 -5.56 16.70
CA SER A 518 -19.81 -5.27 17.94
C SER A 518 -20.72 -5.02 19.14
N THR A 519 -21.97 -4.61 18.91
CA THR A 519 -22.98 -4.39 19.95
C THR A 519 -23.59 -5.69 20.46
N ARG A 520 -23.90 -6.66 19.59
CA ARG A 520 -24.46 -7.98 19.95
C ARG A 520 -23.39 -8.95 20.44
N LYS A 521 -22.16 -8.84 19.92
CA LYS A 521 -21.03 -9.77 20.19
C LYS A 521 -21.37 -11.25 19.91
N ARG A 522 -22.31 -11.52 19.01
CA ARG A 522 -22.73 -12.86 18.59
C ARG A 522 -23.26 -12.83 17.18
N MET A 523 -23.03 -13.92 16.47
CA MET A 523 -23.68 -14.27 15.21
C MET A 523 -24.73 -15.35 15.49
N SER A 524 -25.80 -15.40 14.71
CA SER A 524 -26.75 -16.50 14.77
C SER A 524 -27.27 -16.83 13.37
N ALA A 525 -27.57 -18.10 13.12
CA ALA A 525 -28.12 -18.55 11.83
C ALA A 525 -29.42 -19.35 12.07
N VAL A 526 -30.47 -19.00 11.33
CA VAL A 526 -31.72 -19.75 11.28
C VAL A 526 -31.69 -20.62 10.03
N LEU A 527 -31.60 -21.92 10.24
CA LEU A 527 -31.43 -22.90 9.17
C LEU A 527 -32.58 -23.90 9.17
N ARG A 528 -33.05 -24.29 7.98
CA ARG A 528 -33.87 -25.49 7.81
C ARG A 528 -32.94 -26.66 7.51
N CYS A 529 -32.96 -27.66 8.36
CA CYS A 529 -32.20 -28.89 8.21
C CYS A 529 -32.84 -29.80 7.14
N PRO A 530 -32.08 -30.77 6.59
CA PRO A 530 -32.59 -31.73 5.61
C PRO A 530 -33.79 -32.57 6.10
N ASP A 531 -33.92 -32.74 7.42
CA ASP A 531 -35.05 -33.42 8.06
C ASP A 531 -36.32 -32.54 8.15
N GLY A 532 -36.27 -31.32 7.63
CA GLY A 532 -37.35 -30.33 7.65
C GLY A 532 -37.44 -29.53 8.95
N SER A 533 -36.63 -29.86 9.97
CA SER A 533 -36.60 -29.12 11.23
C SER A 533 -35.97 -27.74 11.04
N ILE A 534 -36.45 -26.74 11.77
CA ILE A 534 -35.85 -25.41 11.81
C ILE A 534 -35.03 -25.31 13.07
N LYS A 535 -33.73 -25.03 12.92
CA LYS A 535 -32.80 -24.84 14.05
C LYS A 535 -32.28 -23.40 14.03
N LEU A 536 -32.17 -22.82 15.23
CA LEU A 536 -31.46 -21.57 15.47
C LEU A 536 -30.14 -21.94 16.13
N TYR A 537 -29.06 -21.57 15.48
CA TYR A 537 -27.70 -21.70 15.97
C TYR A 537 -27.17 -20.36 16.47
#